data_AF-A0A224AT51-F1
#
_entry.id   AF-A0A224AT51-F1
#
_cell.length_a   1.000
_cell.length_b   1.000
_cell.length_c   1.000
_cell.angle_alpha   90.00
_cell.angle_beta   90.00
_cell.angle_gamma   90.00
#
_symmetry.space_group_name_H-M   'P 1'
#
loop_
_entity.id
_entity.type
_entity.pdbx_description
1 polymer ?
#
loop_
_entity_poly.entity_id
_entity_poly.type
_entity_poly.pdbx_seq_one_letter_code
_entity_poly.pdbx_strand_id
1 'polypeptide(L)'
;MIVLKWLFLTISPCDAAEPWQLGSQDAATPIMQGIIDLHHDIFFFLILILVFVLWILVRALWHFHYKENAIPQRIVHGTTIEILRTIFPSLISMFIAIPSFALLYSMDEVVVDPAITIKAIGHQWYWTYEYSDYNSSDEQSLTFDSYMIPEEDLELGQSRLLEVDNRVVVPAKTHLRIIVTSADVPHSWAVPSSGVKCDAVPGRLNQISILVQREGVYYGQCSEICGTNHAFTPIVVEAVPSLISMFVPIPSFAVAAMDAPLLVESMLPSPNRSSSEDSFGLRVLCEPWPIIPDLGLESSIVNRIRVLEAANSPFLLGKAKGEYWAEIKESLRNSSYQREYYRGLDFENRDLLIRERKHSCYEVFREILLRNPSLEEAAAYPPQENFISFLNEKRDALDVSHPGHSPAEVDRLEILFLKEVEKDLVKNGSGSIHIIGNLN
;
A
#
# COMPACT_ATOMS: atom_id res chain seq x y z
N MET A 1 12.07 -43.90 -9.56
CA MET A 1 12.12 -42.50 -10.04
C MET A 1 10.76 -41.87 -10.36
N ILE A 2 9.62 -42.52 -10.09
CA ILE A 2 8.27 -41.97 -10.41
C ILE A 2 7.46 -41.59 -9.15
N VAL A 3 7.86 -42.06 -7.96
CA VAL A 3 7.10 -41.83 -6.71
C VAL A 3 7.50 -40.53 -5.99
N LEU A 4 8.62 -39.90 -6.36
CA LEU A 4 9.06 -38.64 -5.73
C LEU A 4 8.45 -37.36 -6.34
N LYS A 5 7.57 -37.50 -7.35
CA LYS A 5 6.98 -36.36 -8.07
C LYS A 5 5.63 -35.91 -7.49
N TRP A 6 5.05 -36.67 -6.56
CA TRP A 6 3.74 -36.43 -5.95
C TRP A 6 3.79 -35.79 -4.56
N LEU A 7 5.00 -35.43 -4.09
CA LEU A 7 5.23 -34.84 -2.76
C LEU A 7 5.60 -33.36 -2.80
N PHE A 8 5.52 -32.72 -3.97
CA PHE A 8 5.58 -31.27 -4.07
C PHE A 8 4.16 -30.74 -3.87
N LEU A 9 3.91 -30.26 -2.64
CA LEU A 9 3.02 -29.12 -2.43
C LEU A 9 3.30 -28.12 -3.55
N THR A 10 2.25 -27.62 -4.21
CA THR A 10 2.36 -26.54 -5.19
C THR A 10 2.89 -25.31 -4.47
N ILE A 11 4.22 -25.20 -4.35
CA ILE A 11 4.90 -23.97 -3.99
C ILE A 11 4.67 -23.05 -5.18
N SER A 12 3.68 -22.16 -5.07
CA SER A 12 3.55 -21.07 -6.01
C SER A 12 4.79 -20.18 -5.84
N PRO A 13 5.60 -19.96 -6.88
CA PRO A 13 6.75 -19.08 -6.76
C PRO A 13 6.26 -17.67 -6.40
N CYS A 14 6.83 -17.12 -5.35
CA CYS A 14 6.60 -15.77 -4.86
C CYS A 14 7.73 -14.91 -5.42
N ASP A 15 7.43 -14.08 -6.42
CA ASP A 15 8.42 -13.17 -6.99
C ASP A 15 8.38 -11.85 -6.23
N ALA A 16 9.20 -11.81 -5.19
CA ALA A 16 9.48 -10.64 -4.38
C ALA A 16 10.96 -10.28 -4.45
N ALA A 17 11.33 -9.15 -3.86
CA ALA A 17 12.74 -8.80 -3.70
C ALA A 17 13.39 -9.69 -2.63
N GLU A 18 14.56 -10.24 -2.94
CA GLU A 18 15.30 -11.12 -2.02
C GLU A 18 16.35 -10.33 -1.21
N PRO A 19 16.58 -10.67 0.08
CA PRO A 19 17.63 -10.04 0.88
C PRO A 19 19.01 -10.21 0.22
N TRP A 20 19.76 -9.12 0.11
CA TRP A 20 21.10 -9.09 -0.50
C TRP A 20 21.15 -9.46 -2.00
N GLN A 21 20.01 -9.40 -2.70
CA GLN A 21 19.95 -9.64 -4.12
C GLN A 21 20.76 -8.61 -4.91
N LEU A 22 21.52 -9.10 -5.90
CA LEU A 22 22.18 -8.29 -6.92
C LEU A 22 21.52 -8.57 -8.26
N GLY A 23 21.13 -7.52 -8.97
CA GLY A 23 20.46 -7.63 -10.27
C GLY A 23 18.93 -7.53 -10.17
N SER A 24 18.25 -7.98 -11.22
CA SER A 24 16.78 -7.92 -11.34
C SER A 24 16.10 -9.09 -10.63
N GLN A 25 14.81 -8.93 -10.35
CA GLN A 25 13.92 -10.05 -10.01
C GLN A 25 13.75 -10.99 -11.21
N ASP A 26 13.29 -12.21 -10.94
CA ASP A 26 13.06 -13.22 -11.96
C ASP A 26 11.98 -12.79 -12.96
N ALA A 27 12.27 -12.98 -14.26
CA ALA A 27 11.33 -12.61 -15.31
C ALA A 27 10.06 -13.49 -15.27
N ALA A 28 8.91 -12.84 -15.32
CA ALA A 28 7.60 -13.46 -15.43
C ALA A 28 7.02 -13.35 -16.85
N THR A 29 7.53 -12.43 -17.66
CA THR A 29 7.01 -12.07 -18.98
C THR A 29 8.14 -12.07 -20.03
N PRO A 30 7.81 -12.22 -21.33
CA PRO A 30 8.81 -12.07 -22.40
C PRO A 30 9.44 -10.67 -22.43
N ILE A 31 8.66 -9.65 -22.05
CA ILE A 31 9.13 -8.26 -21.96
C ILE A 31 10.25 -8.15 -20.93
N MET A 32 10.04 -8.68 -19.72
CA MET A 32 11.05 -8.64 -18.67
C MET A 32 12.30 -9.43 -19.05
N GLN A 33 12.14 -10.57 -19.74
CA GLN A 33 13.28 -11.31 -20.26
C GLN A 33 14.10 -10.46 -21.24
N GLY A 34 13.45 -9.78 -22.20
CA GLY A 34 14.11 -8.87 -23.12
C GLY A 34 14.80 -7.69 -22.42
N ILE A 35 14.21 -7.16 -21.35
CA ILE A 35 14.83 -6.11 -20.52
C ILE A 35 16.10 -6.63 -19.85
N ILE A 36 16.07 -7.83 -19.27
CA ILE A 36 17.25 -8.45 -18.63
C ILE A 36 18.36 -8.72 -19.66
N ASP A 37 18.02 -9.22 -20.85
CA ASP A 37 18.97 -9.47 -21.93
C ASP A 37 19.63 -8.16 -22.40
N LEU A 38 18.83 -7.12 -22.65
CA LEU A 38 19.33 -5.79 -23.03
C LEU A 38 20.21 -5.19 -21.92
N HIS A 39 19.83 -5.35 -20.66
CA HIS A 39 20.62 -4.91 -19.52
C HIS A 39 22.00 -5.58 -19.53
N HIS A 40 22.07 -6.90 -19.72
CA HIS A 40 23.34 -7.62 -19.79
C HIS A 40 24.21 -7.20 -20.97
N ASP A 41 23.62 -6.99 -22.15
CA ASP A 41 24.34 -6.50 -23.33
C ASP A 41 24.95 -5.11 -23.08
N ILE A 42 24.18 -4.17 -22.51
CA ILE A 42 24.67 -2.84 -22.14
C ILE A 42 25.78 -2.95 -21.10
N PHE A 43 25.57 -3.75 -20.05
CA PHE A 43 26.51 -3.87 -18.94
C PHE A 43 27.86 -4.46 -19.39
N PHE A 44 27.85 -5.39 -20.36
CA PHE A 44 29.06 -5.92 -20.99
C PHE A 44 29.92 -4.80 -21.61
N PHE A 45 29.32 -3.92 -22.42
CA PHE A 45 30.04 -2.79 -23.01
C PHE A 45 30.50 -1.77 -21.96
N LEU A 46 29.69 -1.51 -20.93
CA LEU A 46 30.05 -0.60 -19.84
C LEU A 46 31.26 -1.10 -19.05
N ILE A 47 31.32 -2.40 -18.71
CA ILE A 47 32.49 -2.99 -18.04
C ILE A 47 33.73 -2.85 -18.91
N LEU A 48 33.63 -3.13 -20.21
CA LEU A 48 34.75 -3.02 -21.15
C LEU A 48 35.30 -1.59 -21.18
N ILE A 49 34.42 -0.58 -21.28
CA ILE A 49 34.81 0.83 -21.25
C ILE A 49 35.43 1.20 -19.91
N LEU A 50 34.81 0.78 -18.79
CA LEU A 50 35.30 1.06 -17.45
C LEU A 50 36.73 0.52 -17.24
N VAL A 51 36.95 -0.75 -17.59
CA VAL A 51 38.29 -1.38 -17.48
C VAL A 51 39.30 -0.67 -18.36
N PHE A 52 38.93 -0.29 -19.59
CA PHE A 52 39.81 0.45 -20.50
C PHE A 52 40.21 1.83 -19.95
N VAL A 53 39.23 2.61 -19.47
CA VAL A 53 39.47 3.95 -18.90
C VAL A 53 40.29 3.85 -17.62
N LEU A 54 39.94 2.92 -16.72
CA LEU A 54 40.68 2.71 -15.48
C LEU A 54 42.12 2.28 -15.77
N TRP A 55 42.33 1.39 -16.74
CA TRP A 55 43.66 0.97 -17.16
C TRP A 55 44.49 2.13 -17.70
N ILE A 56 43.94 2.97 -18.60
CA ILE A 56 44.64 4.16 -19.10
C ILE A 56 44.96 5.12 -17.96
N LEU A 57 44.01 5.36 -17.05
CA LEU A 57 44.20 6.25 -15.90
C LEU A 57 45.34 5.76 -15.00
N VAL A 58 45.31 4.49 -14.59
CA VAL A 58 46.35 3.90 -13.76
C VAL A 58 47.71 3.93 -14.47
N ARG A 59 47.74 3.63 -15.77
CA ARG A 59 48.97 3.70 -16.58
C ARG A 59 49.51 5.13 -16.68
N ALA A 60 48.64 6.11 -16.87
CA ALA A 60 49.02 7.51 -16.94
C ALA A 60 49.57 7.99 -15.59
N LEU A 61 48.89 7.68 -14.48
CA LEU A 61 49.34 8.03 -13.14
C LEU A 61 50.67 7.39 -12.77
N TRP A 62 50.88 6.12 -13.16
CA TRP A 62 52.16 5.44 -12.93
C TRP A 62 53.26 6.04 -13.79
N HIS A 63 53.08 6.08 -15.11
CA HIS A 63 54.14 6.46 -16.03
C HIS A 63 54.50 7.94 -15.94
N PHE A 64 53.50 8.83 -15.81
CA PHE A 64 53.71 10.27 -15.71
C PHE A 64 53.80 10.77 -14.25
N HIS A 65 54.09 9.87 -13.30
CA HIS A 65 54.37 10.25 -11.93
C HIS A 65 55.60 11.18 -11.86
N TYR A 66 55.57 12.20 -10.99
CA TYR A 66 56.59 13.26 -10.96
C TYR A 66 58.02 12.74 -10.77
N LYS A 67 58.20 11.60 -10.10
CA LYS A 67 59.52 10.97 -9.89
C LYS A 67 60.09 10.38 -11.19
N GLU A 68 59.24 9.86 -12.06
CA GLU A 68 59.63 9.24 -13.33
C GLU A 68 59.69 10.28 -14.46
N ASN A 69 58.76 11.24 -14.48
CA ASN A 69 58.66 12.28 -15.51
C ASN A 69 58.52 13.68 -14.88
N ALA A 70 59.64 14.25 -14.44
CA ALA A 70 59.68 15.54 -13.75
C ALA A 70 59.43 16.77 -14.66
N ILE A 71 59.63 16.63 -15.99
CA ILE A 71 59.46 17.71 -16.96
C ILE A 71 58.27 17.38 -17.86
N PRO A 72 57.20 18.21 -17.89
CA PRO A 72 56.01 17.93 -18.70
C PRO A 72 56.28 18.16 -20.19
N GLN A 73 55.85 17.20 -21.02
CA GLN A 73 55.84 17.37 -22.48
C GLN A 73 54.73 18.34 -22.89
N ARG A 74 55.03 19.26 -23.82
CA ARG A 74 54.10 20.29 -24.29
C ARG A 74 53.42 19.89 -25.60
N ILE A 75 52.62 18.82 -25.56
CA ILE A 75 51.78 18.41 -26.70
C ILE A 75 50.37 18.95 -26.45
N VAL A 76 49.89 19.81 -27.34
CA VAL A 76 48.59 20.49 -27.17
C VAL A 76 47.50 19.87 -28.05
N HIS A 77 47.85 19.29 -29.20
CA HIS A 77 46.85 18.81 -30.17
C HIS A 77 47.26 17.48 -30.81
N GLY A 78 46.25 16.67 -31.12
CA GLY A 78 46.43 15.34 -31.70
C GLY A 78 45.22 14.91 -32.52
N THR A 79 45.07 15.48 -33.73
CA THR A 79 43.87 15.30 -34.56
C THR A 79 43.50 13.83 -34.80
N THR A 80 44.49 12.95 -34.95
CA THR A 80 44.25 11.51 -35.17
C THR A 80 43.59 10.83 -33.97
N ILE A 81 44.04 11.09 -32.73
CA ILE A 81 43.43 10.51 -31.52
C ILE A 81 42.05 11.13 -31.26
N GLU A 82 41.85 12.40 -31.62
CA GLU A 82 40.56 13.07 -31.52
C GLU A 82 39.50 12.44 -32.45
N ILE A 83 39.91 12.08 -33.67
CA ILE A 83 39.03 11.36 -34.60
C ILE A 83 38.70 9.96 -34.05
N LEU A 84 39.70 9.21 -33.59
CA LEU A 84 39.50 7.84 -33.07
C LEU A 84 38.56 7.82 -31.85
N ARG A 85 38.78 8.69 -30.85
CA ARG A 85 37.93 8.77 -29.65
C ARG A 85 36.51 9.26 -29.94
N THR A 86 36.24 9.81 -31.12
CA THR A 86 34.89 10.22 -31.53
C THR A 86 34.19 9.10 -32.27
N ILE A 87 34.91 8.41 -33.17
CA ILE A 87 34.36 7.30 -33.97
C ILE A 87 34.07 6.07 -33.10
N PHE A 88 35.01 5.65 -32.23
CA PHE A 88 34.83 4.42 -31.45
C PHE A 88 33.61 4.45 -30.51
N PRO A 89 33.38 5.50 -29.68
CA PRO A 89 32.18 5.56 -28.86
C PRO A 89 30.90 5.60 -29.68
N SER A 90 30.90 6.28 -30.84
CA SER A 90 29.75 6.33 -31.73
C SER A 90 29.38 4.94 -32.27
N LEU A 91 30.39 4.13 -32.64
CA LEU A 91 30.16 2.74 -33.08
C LEU A 91 29.62 1.85 -31.95
N ILE A 92 30.14 1.99 -30.72
CA ILE A 92 29.64 1.23 -29.56
C ILE A 92 28.17 1.57 -29.29
N SER A 93 27.81 2.86 -29.28
CA SER A 93 26.41 3.29 -29.12
C SER A 93 25.50 2.74 -30.21
N MET A 94 25.98 2.65 -31.46
CA MET A 94 25.22 2.04 -32.55
C MET A 94 24.91 0.56 -32.28
N PHE A 95 25.86 -0.21 -31.76
CA PHE A 95 25.64 -1.62 -31.41
C PHE A 95 24.65 -1.80 -30.25
N ILE A 96 24.65 -0.90 -29.26
CA ILE A 96 23.70 -0.91 -28.15
C ILE A 96 22.29 -0.51 -28.62
N ALA A 97 22.19 0.43 -29.56
CA ALA A 97 20.92 0.96 -30.03
C ALA A 97 20.08 -0.08 -30.80
N ILE A 98 20.71 -0.99 -31.55
CA ILE A 98 20.01 -2.00 -32.37
C ILE A 98 19.08 -2.90 -31.54
N PRO A 99 19.56 -3.65 -30.51
CA PRO A 99 18.70 -4.48 -29.69
C PRO A 99 17.71 -3.65 -28.86
N SER A 100 18.09 -2.43 -28.44
CA SER A 100 17.20 -1.52 -27.71
C SER A 100 15.97 -1.13 -28.52
N PHE A 101 16.14 -0.70 -29.77
CA PHE A 101 15.02 -0.38 -30.64
C PHE A 101 14.16 -1.60 -30.96
N ALA A 102 14.77 -2.77 -31.18
CA ALA A 102 14.03 -4.01 -31.42
C ALA A 102 13.11 -4.37 -30.23
N LEU A 103 13.63 -4.25 -28.99
CA LEU A 103 12.85 -4.46 -27.78
C LEU A 103 11.73 -3.43 -27.64
N LEU A 104 12.02 -2.14 -27.86
CA LEU A 104 11.05 -1.06 -27.74
C LEU A 104 9.83 -1.27 -28.65
N TYR A 105 10.05 -1.62 -29.92
CA TYR A 105 8.95 -1.90 -30.85
C TYR A 105 8.17 -3.16 -30.45
N SER A 106 8.85 -4.18 -29.94
CA SER A 106 8.19 -5.42 -29.47
C SER A 106 7.31 -5.18 -28.24
N MET A 107 7.62 -4.19 -27.41
CA MET A 107 6.82 -3.81 -26.22
C MET A 107 5.56 -3.01 -26.58
N ASP A 108 5.61 -2.20 -27.64
CA ASP A 108 4.49 -1.34 -28.07
C ASP A 108 3.48 -2.07 -28.96
N GLU A 109 3.89 -3.17 -29.60
CA GLU A 109 3.05 -3.97 -30.48
C GLU A 109 1.96 -4.76 -29.71
N VAL A 110 0.77 -4.16 -29.54
CA VAL A 110 -0.46 -4.85 -29.11
C VAL A 110 -1.09 -5.59 -30.29
N VAL A 111 -0.40 -6.59 -30.84
CA VAL A 111 -0.84 -7.30 -32.06
C VAL A 111 -1.84 -8.42 -31.75
N VAL A 112 -1.93 -8.87 -30.49
CA VAL A 112 -2.84 -9.96 -30.09
C VAL A 112 -4.07 -9.40 -29.40
N ASP A 113 -5.26 -9.85 -29.85
CA ASP A 113 -6.52 -9.57 -29.17
C ASP A 113 -6.42 -10.01 -27.70
N PRO A 114 -6.53 -9.08 -26.72
CA PRO A 114 -6.40 -9.44 -25.32
C PRO A 114 -7.61 -10.28 -24.89
N ALA A 115 -7.36 -11.35 -24.14
CA ALA A 115 -8.43 -12.20 -23.64
C ALA A 115 -9.16 -11.59 -22.43
N ILE A 116 -8.47 -10.73 -21.68
CA ILE A 116 -9.03 -9.95 -20.57
C ILE A 116 -8.47 -8.54 -20.59
N THR A 117 -9.35 -7.60 -20.30
CA THR A 117 -9.08 -6.20 -20.00
C THR A 117 -9.32 -5.92 -18.52
N ILE A 118 -8.30 -5.39 -17.85
CA ILE A 118 -8.37 -4.97 -16.45
C ILE A 118 -8.07 -3.47 -16.42
N LYS A 119 -8.93 -2.69 -15.77
CA LYS A 119 -8.65 -1.28 -15.54
C LYS A 119 -8.12 -1.10 -14.12
N ALA A 120 -6.92 -0.54 -13.99
CA ALA A 120 -6.26 -0.21 -12.74
C ALA A 120 -6.36 1.30 -12.51
N ILE A 121 -6.98 1.71 -11.41
CA ILE A 121 -7.23 3.10 -11.05
C ILE A 121 -6.45 3.42 -9.77
N GLY A 122 -5.54 4.37 -9.84
CA GLY A 122 -4.79 4.86 -8.69
C GLY A 122 -5.62 5.87 -7.87
N HIS A 123 -5.60 5.70 -6.55
CA HIS A 123 -6.20 6.59 -5.56
C HIS A 123 -5.20 6.88 -4.43
N GLN A 124 -5.36 7.99 -3.72
CA GLN A 124 -4.67 8.27 -2.46
C GLN A 124 -5.31 7.45 -1.33
N TRP A 125 -4.72 6.39 -0.78
CA TRP A 125 -3.49 5.68 -1.17
C TRP A 125 -3.79 4.18 -1.29
N TYR A 126 -4.42 3.80 -2.40
CA TYR A 126 -4.81 2.42 -2.74
C TYR A 126 -5.08 2.29 -4.24
N TRP A 127 -5.32 1.07 -4.71
CA TRP A 127 -5.68 0.79 -6.10
C TRP A 127 -7.08 0.21 -6.21
N THR A 128 -7.86 0.65 -7.20
CA THR A 128 -9.13 0.02 -7.57
C THR A 128 -8.96 -0.71 -8.89
N TYR A 129 -9.52 -1.92 -8.98
CA TYR A 129 -9.47 -2.74 -10.19
C TYR A 129 -10.88 -3.05 -10.70
N GLU A 130 -11.09 -2.85 -12.00
CA GLU A 130 -12.35 -3.17 -12.69
C GLU A 130 -12.09 -4.21 -13.79
N TYR A 131 -12.86 -5.30 -13.79
CA TYR A 131 -12.88 -6.31 -14.86
C TYR A 131 -14.12 -6.06 -15.73
N SER A 132 -13.93 -5.43 -16.89
CA SER A 132 -15.03 -4.98 -17.75
C SER A 132 -15.65 -6.09 -18.62
N ASP A 133 -14.88 -7.14 -18.91
CA ASP A 133 -15.18 -8.04 -20.03
C ASP A 133 -16.18 -9.17 -19.69
N TYR A 134 -16.58 -9.30 -18.42
CA TYR A 134 -17.35 -10.44 -17.91
C TYR A 134 -18.84 -10.17 -17.67
N ASN A 135 -19.40 -9.09 -18.22
CA ASN A 135 -20.76 -8.68 -17.89
C ASN A 135 -21.78 -8.87 -19.01
N SER A 136 -22.91 -9.45 -18.64
CA SER A 136 -24.13 -9.54 -19.45
C SER A 136 -25.06 -8.32 -19.34
N SER A 137 -24.79 -7.36 -18.44
CA SER A 137 -25.60 -6.15 -18.23
C SER A 137 -24.72 -4.98 -17.73
N ASP A 138 -25.07 -3.75 -18.11
CA ASP A 138 -24.32 -2.49 -17.87
C ASP A 138 -24.02 -2.14 -16.39
N GLU A 139 -24.58 -2.86 -15.41
CA GLU A 139 -24.55 -2.47 -13.99
C GLU A 139 -23.68 -3.34 -13.05
N GLN A 140 -22.93 -4.35 -13.53
CA GLN A 140 -22.23 -5.29 -12.64
C GLN A 140 -20.76 -5.56 -12.97
N SER A 141 -19.91 -4.54 -13.23
CA SER A 141 -18.46 -4.81 -13.40
C SER A 141 -17.87 -5.31 -12.09
N LEU A 142 -17.17 -6.44 -12.13
CA LEU A 142 -16.42 -6.92 -10.97
C LEU A 142 -15.38 -5.85 -10.65
N THR A 143 -15.65 -5.13 -9.56
CA THR A 143 -14.88 -3.96 -9.13
C THR A 143 -14.55 -4.15 -7.67
N PHE A 144 -13.28 -3.97 -7.31
CA PHE A 144 -12.82 -4.06 -5.94
C PHE A 144 -11.64 -3.13 -5.68
N ASP A 145 -11.47 -2.78 -4.40
CA ASP A 145 -10.36 -1.98 -3.92
C ASP A 145 -9.29 -2.88 -3.30
N SER A 146 -8.03 -2.49 -3.45
CA SER A 146 -6.84 -3.18 -2.98
C SER A 146 -6.07 -2.26 -2.04
N TYR A 147 -6.15 -2.53 -0.75
CA TYR A 147 -5.47 -1.83 0.33
C TYR A 147 -4.27 -2.64 0.85
N MET A 148 -3.24 -1.94 1.33
CA MET A 148 -2.13 -2.57 2.03
C MET A 148 -2.59 -3.14 3.37
N ILE A 149 -2.20 -4.39 3.66
CA ILE A 149 -2.49 -5.00 4.96
C ILE A 149 -1.56 -4.38 6.04
N PRO A 150 -2.11 -3.87 7.17
CA PRO A 150 -1.31 -3.41 8.31
C PRO A 150 -0.48 -4.53 8.94
N GLU A 151 0.67 -4.19 9.53
CA GLU A 151 1.59 -5.18 10.11
C GLU A 151 0.97 -6.03 11.23
N GLU A 152 -0.04 -5.51 11.94
CA GLU A 152 -0.79 -6.23 12.97
C GLU A 152 -1.73 -7.33 12.42
N ASP A 153 -2.12 -7.22 11.15
CA ASP A 153 -3.04 -8.12 10.47
C ASP A 153 -2.32 -9.10 9.52
N LEU A 154 -0.99 -9.00 9.39
CA LEU A 154 -0.19 -9.89 8.54
C LEU A 154 -0.07 -11.29 9.14
N GLU A 155 -0.23 -12.31 8.30
CA GLU A 155 0.02 -13.70 8.67
C GLU A 155 1.51 -14.06 8.55
N LEU A 156 1.94 -15.08 9.30
CA LEU A 156 3.32 -15.56 9.26
C LEU A 156 3.70 -16.00 7.85
N GLY A 157 4.70 -15.33 7.27
CA GLY A 157 5.20 -15.60 5.91
C GLY A 157 4.77 -14.58 4.86
N GLN A 158 3.87 -13.65 5.18
CA GLN A 158 3.50 -12.55 4.29
C GLN A 158 4.54 -11.42 4.31
N SER A 159 4.61 -10.67 3.21
CA SER A 159 5.58 -9.59 3.02
C SER A 159 5.07 -8.26 3.58
N ARG A 160 5.80 -7.69 4.53
CA ARG A 160 5.53 -6.34 5.08
C ARG A 160 5.59 -5.28 3.96
N LEU A 161 4.60 -4.38 3.94
CA LEU A 161 4.44 -3.29 2.95
C LEU A 161 4.12 -3.70 1.51
N LEU A 162 4.12 -4.99 1.20
CA LEU A 162 3.86 -5.49 -0.16
C LEU A 162 2.53 -6.23 -0.27
N GLU A 163 2.05 -6.82 0.82
CA GLU A 163 0.80 -7.58 0.82
C GLU A 163 -0.44 -6.67 0.78
N VAL A 164 -1.49 -7.15 0.13
CA VAL A 164 -2.78 -6.48 -0.03
C VAL A 164 -3.94 -7.38 0.37
N ASP A 165 -5.07 -6.77 0.73
CA ASP A 165 -6.30 -7.48 1.06
C ASP A 165 -6.93 -8.21 -0.14
N ASN A 166 -7.00 -7.54 -1.30
CA ASN A 166 -7.56 -8.07 -2.54
C ASN A 166 -6.51 -8.02 -3.66
N ARG A 167 -6.03 -9.20 -4.07
CA ARG A 167 -5.04 -9.34 -5.14
C ARG A 167 -5.69 -9.28 -6.52
N VAL A 168 -4.94 -8.80 -7.51
CA VAL A 168 -5.35 -8.88 -8.92
C VAL A 168 -5.08 -10.29 -9.44
N VAL A 169 -6.12 -11.04 -9.80
CA VAL A 169 -5.98 -12.41 -10.30
C VAL A 169 -6.02 -12.41 -11.82
N VAL A 170 -5.06 -13.08 -12.46
CA VAL A 170 -4.92 -13.16 -13.91
C VAL A 170 -4.63 -14.59 -14.38
N PRO A 171 -5.08 -15.02 -15.57
CA PRO A 171 -4.65 -16.30 -16.13
C PRO A 171 -3.19 -16.24 -16.61
N ALA A 172 -2.43 -17.28 -16.31
CA ALA A 172 -1.14 -17.51 -16.94
C ALA A 172 -1.31 -17.84 -18.44
N LYS A 173 -0.23 -17.63 -19.21
CA LYS A 173 -0.07 -17.94 -20.64
C LYS A 173 -1.16 -17.34 -21.54
N THR A 174 -1.71 -16.23 -21.13
CA THR A 174 -2.79 -15.52 -21.83
C THR A 174 -2.43 -14.05 -21.98
N HIS A 175 -2.78 -13.45 -23.13
CA HIS A 175 -2.56 -12.02 -23.35
C HIS A 175 -3.58 -11.18 -22.57
N LEU A 176 -3.07 -10.26 -21.76
CA LEU A 176 -3.83 -9.37 -20.89
C LEU A 176 -3.62 -7.93 -21.34
N ARG A 177 -4.68 -7.14 -21.29
CA ARG A 177 -4.60 -5.69 -21.44
C ARG A 177 -4.90 -5.05 -20.10
N ILE A 178 -3.96 -4.24 -19.60
CA ILE A 178 -4.22 -3.40 -18.43
C ILE A 178 -4.34 -1.95 -18.89
N ILE A 179 -5.41 -1.30 -18.47
CA ILE A 179 -5.65 0.14 -18.68
C ILE A 179 -5.36 0.84 -17.37
N VAL A 180 -4.35 1.70 -17.34
CA VAL A 180 -3.87 2.38 -16.13
C VAL A 180 -4.29 3.85 -16.16
N THR A 181 -4.93 4.31 -15.10
CA THR A 181 -5.37 5.71 -14.91
C THR A 181 -5.36 6.08 -13.43
N SER A 182 -5.53 7.36 -13.11
CA SER A 182 -5.73 7.82 -11.73
C SER A 182 -7.03 8.61 -11.61
N ALA A 183 -7.61 8.60 -10.41
CA ALA A 183 -8.77 9.43 -10.05
C ALA A 183 -8.38 10.77 -9.41
N ASP A 184 -7.15 10.91 -8.89
CA ASP A 184 -6.72 12.07 -8.10
C ASP A 184 -5.39 12.69 -8.57
N VAL A 185 -4.26 12.12 -8.16
CA VAL A 185 -2.89 12.59 -8.42
C VAL A 185 -2.16 11.56 -9.29
N PRO A 186 -1.01 11.90 -9.89
CA PRO A 186 -0.20 10.90 -10.58
C PRO A 186 0.20 9.74 -9.64
N HIS A 187 -0.01 8.51 -10.11
CA HIS A 187 0.58 7.29 -9.54
C HIS A 187 1.34 6.56 -10.64
N SER A 188 1.96 5.43 -10.35
CA SER A 188 2.56 4.58 -11.39
C SER A 188 2.39 3.11 -11.02
N TRP A 189 1.70 2.38 -11.88
CA TRP A 189 1.46 0.95 -11.72
C TRP A 189 2.69 0.21 -12.21
N ALA A 190 3.43 -0.41 -11.27
CA ALA A 190 4.70 -1.04 -11.55
C ALA A 190 4.84 -2.39 -10.87
N VAL A 191 5.10 -3.43 -11.67
CA VAL A 191 5.34 -4.80 -11.22
C VAL A 191 6.67 -5.27 -11.83
N PRO A 192 7.79 -5.23 -11.08
CA PRO A 192 9.13 -5.41 -11.65
C PRO A 192 9.36 -6.75 -12.34
N SER A 193 8.89 -7.86 -11.79
CA SER A 193 8.99 -9.20 -12.40
C SER A 193 8.26 -9.30 -13.74
N SER A 194 7.24 -8.46 -13.96
CA SER A 194 6.53 -8.37 -15.25
C SER A 194 7.21 -7.43 -16.26
N GLY A 195 8.21 -6.66 -15.82
CA GLY A 195 8.90 -5.68 -16.66
C GLY A 195 8.03 -4.49 -17.06
N VAL A 196 6.92 -4.25 -16.34
CA VAL A 196 5.97 -3.19 -16.65
C VAL A 196 5.97 -2.12 -15.57
N LYS A 197 6.07 -0.87 -16.03
CA LYS A 197 5.85 0.35 -15.27
C LYS A 197 5.06 1.31 -16.16
N CYS A 198 3.92 1.78 -15.70
CA CYS A 198 3.08 2.71 -16.44
C CYS A 198 2.46 3.74 -15.51
N ASP A 199 2.59 5.02 -15.87
CA ASP A 199 2.06 6.11 -15.04
C ASP A 199 0.54 6.17 -15.15
N ALA A 200 -0.11 6.27 -14.01
CA ALA A 200 -1.53 6.52 -13.85
C ALA A 200 -1.74 8.04 -13.78
N VAL A 201 -2.08 8.65 -14.92
CA VAL A 201 -2.24 10.10 -15.02
C VAL A 201 -3.73 10.46 -15.02
N PRO A 202 -4.20 11.34 -14.12
CA PRO A 202 -5.59 11.78 -14.12
C PRO A 202 -6.02 12.32 -15.49
N GLY A 203 -7.15 11.84 -16.00
CA GLY A 203 -7.69 12.24 -17.30
C GLY A 203 -7.02 11.60 -18.52
N ARG A 204 -6.15 10.59 -18.35
CA ARG A 204 -5.59 9.78 -19.44
C ARG A 204 -5.74 8.28 -19.15
N LEU A 205 -6.07 7.52 -20.17
CA LEU A 205 -6.09 6.07 -20.13
C LEU A 205 -4.83 5.55 -20.84
N ASN A 206 -3.83 5.11 -20.07
CA ASN A 206 -2.66 4.46 -20.63
C ASN A 206 -2.91 2.96 -20.76
N GLN A 207 -2.40 2.35 -21.82
CA GLN A 207 -2.60 0.92 -22.07
C GLN A 207 -1.26 0.19 -22.03
N ILE A 208 -1.26 -0.96 -21.37
CA ILE A 208 -0.13 -1.90 -21.34
C ILE A 208 -0.62 -3.31 -21.67
N SER A 209 0.24 -4.09 -22.33
CA SER A 209 -0.02 -5.49 -22.68
C SER A 209 0.92 -6.38 -21.89
N ILE A 210 0.38 -7.41 -21.23
CA ILE A 210 1.15 -8.34 -20.40
C ILE A 210 0.82 -9.78 -20.80
N LEU A 211 1.86 -10.61 -20.88
CA LEU A 211 1.76 -12.06 -21.04
C LEU A 211 2.56 -12.72 -19.93
N VAL A 212 1.88 -13.15 -18.85
CA VAL A 212 2.52 -13.85 -17.74
C VAL A 212 2.76 -15.31 -18.13
N GLN A 213 3.99 -15.79 -18.11
CA GLN A 213 4.34 -17.13 -18.62
C GLN A 213 4.20 -18.24 -17.58
N ARG A 214 4.30 -17.90 -16.29
CA ARG A 214 4.28 -18.84 -15.16
C ARG A 214 3.20 -18.48 -14.14
N GLU A 215 2.74 -19.48 -13.41
CA GLU A 215 1.86 -19.30 -12.25
C GLU A 215 2.72 -18.79 -11.08
N GLY A 216 2.15 -17.93 -10.23
CA GLY A 216 2.93 -17.25 -9.20
C GLY A 216 2.24 -16.03 -8.61
N VAL A 217 2.82 -15.48 -7.55
CA VAL A 217 2.44 -14.17 -6.99
C VAL A 217 3.56 -13.19 -7.28
N TYR A 218 3.21 -12.04 -7.85
CA TYR A 218 4.13 -11.01 -8.29
C TYR A 218 3.84 -9.71 -7.55
N TYR A 219 4.85 -9.17 -6.88
CA TYR A 219 4.73 -7.94 -6.10
C TYR A 219 5.19 -6.72 -6.88
N GLY A 220 4.55 -5.60 -6.59
CA GLY A 220 4.81 -4.28 -7.16
C GLY A 220 4.53 -3.18 -6.15
N GLN A 221 4.97 -1.96 -6.47
CA GLN A 221 4.74 -0.77 -5.65
C GLN A 221 4.52 0.44 -6.55
N CYS A 222 3.78 1.42 -6.05
CA CYS A 222 3.66 2.70 -6.73
C CYS A 222 5.05 3.31 -6.97
N SER A 223 5.30 3.69 -8.22
CA SER A 223 6.61 4.17 -8.67
C SER A 223 6.62 5.64 -9.12
N GLU A 224 5.61 6.41 -8.69
CA GLU A 224 5.47 7.86 -8.89
C GLU A 224 4.96 8.52 -7.61
N ILE A 225 5.56 9.64 -7.20
CA ILE A 225 5.31 10.27 -5.91
C ILE A 225 3.85 10.78 -5.81
N CYS A 226 3.05 10.18 -4.92
CA CYS A 226 1.61 10.44 -4.83
C CYS A 226 1.14 10.98 -3.45
N GLY A 227 2.06 11.43 -2.60
CA GLY A 227 1.78 12.05 -1.30
C GLY A 227 2.35 11.28 -0.12
N THR A 228 1.81 11.54 1.09
CA THR A 228 2.33 11.04 2.37
C THR A 228 2.48 9.52 2.43
N ASN A 229 1.48 8.77 1.95
CA ASN A 229 1.52 7.30 1.99
C ASN A 229 1.95 6.68 0.65
N HIS A 230 2.78 7.39 -0.13
CA HIS A 230 3.30 6.90 -1.40
C HIS A 230 3.93 5.49 -1.29
N ALA A 231 4.74 5.26 -0.24
CA ALA A 231 5.40 3.96 -0.02
C ALA A 231 4.44 2.82 0.40
N PHE A 232 3.18 3.13 0.72
CA PHE A 232 2.19 2.21 1.26
C PHE A 232 1.08 1.89 0.26
N THR A 233 1.40 1.98 -1.04
CA THR A 233 0.50 1.67 -2.15
C THR A 233 1.03 0.49 -2.99
N PRO A 234 1.09 -0.73 -2.41
CA PRO A 234 1.57 -1.91 -3.11
C PRO A 234 0.58 -2.43 -4.15
N ILE A 235 1.09 -3.28 -5.02
CA ILE A 235 0.36 -3.98 -6.07
C ILE A 235 0.71 -5.46 -5.95
N VAL A 236 -0.30 -6.33 -5.96
CA VAL A 236 -0.09 -7.78 -5.98
C VAL A 236 -0.87 -8.38 -7.12
N VAL A 237 -0.17 -9.10 -8.00
CA VAL A 237 -0.74 -9.83 -9.13
C VAL A 237 -0.54 -11.32 -8.90
N GLU A 238 -1.61 -12.10 -8.97
CA GLU A 238 -1.59 -13.55 -8.83
C GLU A 238 -1.94 -14.21 -10.17
N ALA A 239 -1.03 -15.00 -10.73
CA ALA A 239 -1.27 -15.74 -11.96
C ALA A 239 -1.69 -17.18 -11.69
N VAL A 240 -2.87 -17.54 -12.20
CA VAL A 240 -3.50 -18.86 -12.02
C VAL A 240 -3.53 -19.67 -13.34
N PRO A 241 -3.64 -21.01 -13.29
CA PRO A 241 -3.48 -21.86 -14.48
C PRO A 241 -4.51 -21.62 -15.59
N SER A 242 -5.72 -21.18 -15.25
CA SER A 242 -6.81 -21.01 -16.21
C SER A 242 -7.79 -19.92 -15.79
N LEU A 243 -8.47 -19.34 -16.78
CA LEU A 243 -9.53 -18.34 -16.61
C LEU A 243 -10.64 -18.77 -15.64
N ILE A 244 -10.99 -20.07 -15.64
CA ILE A 244 -12.02 -20.63 -14.76
C ILE A 244 -11.61 -20.53 -13.28
N SER A 245 -10.31 -20.62 -13.00
CA SER A 245 -9.77 -20.51 -11.64
C SER A 245 -9.84 -19.08 -11.08
N MET A 246 -10.13 -18.07 -11.89
CA MET A 246 -10.33 -16.68 -11.44
C MET A 246 -11.64 -16.51 -10.66
N PHE A 247 -12.65 -17.35 -10.93
CA PHE A 247 -14.01 -17.23 -10.36
C PHE A 247 -14.31 -18.25 -9.26
N VAL A 248 -13.36 -19.13 -8.94
CA VAL A 248 -13.50 -20.02 -7.80
C VAL A 248 -12.96 -19.28 -6.59
N PRO A 249 -13.75 -19.06 -5.51
CA PRO A 249 -13.18 -18.61 -4.24
C PRO A 249 -12.20 -19.70 -3.80
N ILE A 250 -10.91 -19.46 -4.02
CA ILE A 250 -9.88 -20.28 -3.43
C ILE A 250 -10.02 -20.03 -1.92
N PRO A 251 -10.33 -21.05 -1.10
CA PRO A 251 -10.37 -20.84 0.33
C PRO A 251 -9.01 -20.31 0.76
N SER A 252 -9.00 -19.28 1.63
CA SER A 252 -7.81 -18.68 2.25
C SER A 252 -7.02 -19.66 3.15
N PHE A 253 -7.07 -20.96 2.87
CA PHE A 253 -6.48 -22.04 3.62
C PHE A 253 -5.61 -22.91 2.71
N ALA A 254 -4.37 -22.48 2.49
CA ALA A 254 -3.24 -23.37 2.18
C ALA A 254 -1.87 -22.74 2.49
N VAL A 255 -1.73 -22.06 3.63
CA VAL A 255 -0.44 -22.02 4.35
C VAL A 255 -0.70 -22.54 5.76
N ALA A 256 -1.20 -23.78 5.84
CA ALA A 256 -1.35 -24.48 7.10
C ALA A 256 0.02 -25.02 7.54
N ALA A 257 0.52 -24.41 8.61
CA ALA A 257 1.25 -25.02 9.72
C ALA A 257 2.19 -26.21 9.42
N MET A 258 3.47 -26.00 9.66
CA MET A 258 4.32 -27.07 10.20
C MET A 258 4.96 -26.60 11.50
N ASP A 259 4.33 -26.99 12.61
CA ASP A 259 4.99 -27.13 13.91
C ASP A 259 6.15 -28.13 13.79
N ALA A 260 7.35 -27.74 14.25
CA ALA A 260 8.17 -28.59 15.10
C ALA A 260 9.23 -27.75 15.85
N PRO A 261 9.47 -28.03 17.14
CA PRO A 261 10.20 -27.16 18.05
C PRO A 261 11.71 -27.44 18.03
N LEU A 262 12.52 -26.44 18.39
CA LEU A 262 13.73 -26.62 19.21
C LEU A 262 14.38 -25.26 19.54
N LEU A 263 14.09 -24.82 20.77
CA LEU A 263 14.97 -24.13 21.72
C LEU A 263 16.26 -23.48 21.17
N VAL A 264 16.23 -22.15 21.03
CA VAL A 264 17.36 -21.30 21.45
C VAL A 264 16.80 -20.05 22.12
N GLU A 265 16.64 -20.14 23.43
CA GLU A 265 16.45 -19.00 24.31
C GLU A 265 17.83 -18.55 24.78
N SER A 266 18.33 -17.42 24.27
CA SER A 266 19.28 -16.59 25.02
C SER A 266 19.47 -15.21 24.39
N MET A 267 18.93 -14.22 25.11
CA MET A 267 19.54 -12.91 25.39
C MET A 267 19.83 -11.99 24.21
N LEU A 268 19.03 -10.91 24.08
CA LEU A 268 19.53 -9.54 23.94
C LEU A 268 18.42 -8.54 24.38
N PRO A 269 18.78 -7.37 24.95
CA PRO A 269 17.87 -6.55 25.75
C PRO A 269 16.98 -5.61 24.92
N SER A 270 15.83 -5.27 25.51
CA SER A 270 14.95 -4.18 25.09
C SER A 270 15.69 -2.83 25.03
N PRO A 271 15.45 -2.01 23.99
CA PRO A 271 15.61 -0.57 24.10
C PRO A 271 14.24 0.11 24.24
N ASN A 272 14.02 0.69 25.42
CA ASN A 272 13.07 1.77 25.62
C ASN A 272 13.41 2.97 24.72
N ARG A 273 12.37 3.49 24.05
CA ARG A 273 12.11 4.89 23.66
C ARG A 273 13.30 5.80 23.35
N SER A 274 13.40 6.22 22.08
CA SER A 274 13.22 7.63 21.69
C SER A 274 13.20 7.71 20.16
N SER A 275 12.09 8.20 19.60
CA SER A 275 11.95 8.56 18.19
C SER A 275 12.98 9.62 17.82
N SER A 276 14.09 9.24 17.20
CA SER A 276 15.02 10.16 16.55
C SER A 276 14.61 10.34 15.08
N GLU A 277 13.44 10.91 14.84
CA GLU A 277 13.06 11.43 13.51
C GLU A 277 13.53 12.89 13.30
N ASP A 278 14.19 13.47 14.29
CA ASP A 278 14.80 14.80 14.20
C ASP A 278 16.23 14.74 13.68
N SER A 279 16.45 14.22 12.47
CA SER A 279 17.76 14.36 11.81
C SER A 279 17.75 14.32 10.28
N PHE A 280 16.75 14.94 9.64
CA PHE A 280 16.88 15.39 8.25
C PHE A 280 16.18 16.75 8.06
N GLY A 281 16.78 17.79 8.65
CA GLY A 281 16.39 19.17 8.42
C GLY A 281 16.85 19.66 7.05
N LEU A 282 16.15 19.26 5.97
CA LEU A 282 16.20 20.01 4.72
C LEU A 282 15.40 21.31 4.92
N ARG A 283 16.11 22.41 5.20
CA ARG A 283 15.62 23.79 5.09
C ARG A 283 15.41 24.15 3.61
N VAL A 284 14.38 23.59 2.99
CA VAL A 284 13.95 23.99 1.66
C VAL A 284 12.46 24.28 1.72
N LEU A 285 12.12 25.56 1.52
CA LEU A 285 10.80 26.19 1.42
C LEU A 285 10.11 26.61 2.75
N CYS A 286 10.59 27.69 3.34
CA CYS A 286 9.83 28.49 4.32
C CYS A 286 8.90 29.49 3.61
N GLU A 287 7.95 28.98 2.84
CA GLU A 287 6.70 29.70 2.54
C GLU A 287 5.55 28.76 2.94
N PRO A 288 4.53 29.24 3.68
CA PRO A 288 3.36 28.43 3.99
C PRO A 288 2.61 28.17 2.69
N TRP A 289 2.80 26.97 2.13
CA TRP A 289 1.97 26.47 1.06
C TRP A 289 0.50 26.49 1.51
N PRO A 290 -0.46 26.83 0.62
CA PRO A 290 -1.87 26.73 0.97
C PRO A 290 -2.18 25.29 1.39
N ILE A 291 -2.96 25.13 2.45
CA ILE A 291 -3.39 23.81 2.92
C ILE A 291 -4.17 23.13 1.79
N ILE A 292 -3.72 21.93 1.42
CA ILE A 292 -4.38 21.09 0.43
C ILE A 292 -5.31 20.16 1.21
N PRO A 293 -6.65 20.30 1.08
CA PRO A 293 -7.58 19.45 1.81
C PRO A 293 -7.58 18.03 1.25
N ASP A 294 -7.68 17.04 2.14
CA ASP A 294 -7.91 15.64 1.78
C ASP A 294 -9.41 15.43 1.52
N LEU A 295 -9.82 15.70 0.28
CA LEU A 295 -11.23 15.65 -0.10
C LEU A 295 -11.83 14.25 0.06
N GLY A 296 -11.04 13.19 -0.04
CA GLY A 296 -11.49 11.80 0.12
C GLY A 296 -11.85 11.52 1.58
N LEU A 297 -10.92 11.78 2.49
CA LEU A 297 -11.14 11.57 3.92
C LEU A 297 -12.19 12.54 4.49
N GLU A 298 -12.17 13.81 4.08
CA GLU A 298 -13.22 14.77 4.45
C GLU A 298 -14.60 14.28 4.00
N SER A 299 -14.74 13.80 2.76
CA SER A 299 -16.02 13.29 2.25
C SER A 299 -16.50 12.05 3.00
N SER A 300 -15.57 11.15 3.37
CA SER A 300 -15.86 9.98 4.21
C SER A 300 -16.39 10.39 5.59
N ILE A 301 -15.70 11.33 6.25
CA ILE A 301 -16.11 11.89 7.54
C ILE A 301 -17.48 12.56 7.45
N VAL A 302 -17.72 13.38 6.42
CA VAL A 302 -19.00 14.04 6.19
C VAL A 302 -20.14 13.05 6.04
N ASN A 303 -19.95 11.99 5.26
CA ASN A 303 -20.98 10.98 5.05
C ASN A 303 -21.29 10.23 6.34
N ARG A 304 -20.27 9.87 7.11
CA ARG A 304 -20.41 9.21 8.42
C ARG A 304 -21.12 10.09 9.45
N ILE A 305 -20.78 11.39 9.52
CA ILE A 305 -21.49 12.37 10.36
C ILE A 305 -22.98 12.45 9.95
N ARG A 306 -23.28 12.54 8.65
CA ARG A 306 -24.67 12.59 8.16
C ARG A 306 -25.47 11.35 8.55
N VAL A 307 -24.86 10.17 8.58
CA VAL A 307 -25.52 8.95 9.07
C VAL A 307 -25.90 9.09 10.54
N LEU A 308 -25.00 9.57 11.39
CA LEU A 308 -25.27 9.79 12.81
C LEU A 308 -26.30 10.90 13.05
N GLU A 309 -26.27 11.98 12.27
CA GLU A 309 -27.26 13.06 12.32
C GLU A 309 -28.65 12.60 11.85
N ALA A 310 -28.71 11.73 10.84
CA ALA A 310 -29.95 11.13 10.37
C ALA A 310 -30.57 10.22 11.45
N ALA A 311 -29.73 9.51 12.20
CA ALA A 311 -30.13 8.64 13.31
C ALA A 311 -30.44 9.40 14.62
N ASN A 312 -30.25 10.73 14.67
CA ASN A 312 -30.34 11.54 15.90
C ASN A 312 -29.48 10.96 17.05
N SER A 313 -28.24 10.58 16.74
CA SER A 313 -27.33 9.99 17.72
C SER A 313 -27.08 10.93 18.92
N PRO A 314 -27.20 10.43 20.17
CA PRO A 314 -26.94 11.24 21.37
C PRO A 314 -25.45 11.62 21.50
N PHE A 315 -24.56 10.98 20.75
CA PHE A 315 -23.11 11.18 20.81
C PHE A 315 -22.61 12.32 19.90
N LEU A 316 -23.49 13.16 19.36
CA LEU A 316 -23.14 14.36 18.58
C LEU A 316 -23.25 15.67 19.39
N LEU A 317 -23.05 15.61 20.72
CA LEU A 317 -22.99 16.77 21.63
C LEU A 317 -24.19 17.74 21.55
N GLY A 318 -25.35 17.27 21.09
CA GLY A 318 -26.56 18.08 20.97
C GLY A 318 -26.53 19.18 19.91
N LYS A 319 -25.60 19.12 18.93
CA LYS A 319 -25.51 20.10 17.84
C LYS A 319 -26.64 19.93 16.82
N ALA A 320 -27.05 21.01 16.15
CA ALA A 320 -28.02 20.91 15.07
C ALA A 320 -27.39 20.27 13.82
N LYS A 321 -28.24 19.71 12.94
CA LYS A 321 -27.78 19.03 11.71
C LYS A 321 -26.93 19.97 10.85
N GLY A 322 -25.72 19.52 10.50
CA GLY A 322 -24.75 20.26 9.70
C GLY A 322 -23.81 21.17 10.50
N GLU A 323 -24.06 21.44 11.78
CA GLU A 323 -23.20 22.29 12.60
C GLU A 323 -21.91 21.58 13.01
N TYR A 324 -21.96 20.27 13.26
CA TYR A 324 -20.80 19.51 13.73
C TYR A 324 -19.66 19.52 12.69
N TRP A 325 -19.96 19.21 11.43
CA TRP A 325 -18.97 19.29 10.36
C TRP A 325 -18.50 20.72 10.07
N ALA A 326 -19.39 21.72 10.17
CA ALA A 326 -19.03 23.11 9.92
C ALA A 326 -17.94 23.59 10.87
N GLU A 327 -18.03 23.22 12.15
CA GLU A 327 -17.03 23.57 13.17
C GLU A 327 -15.70 22.84 12.96
N ILE A 328 -15.74 21.54 12.65
CA ILE A 328 -14.53 20.76 12.31
C ILE A 328 -13.84 21.40 11.10
N LYS A 329 -14.61 21.74 10.07
CA LYS A 329 -14.08 22.36 8.85
C LYS A 329 -13.48 23.73 9.11
N GLU A 330 -14.06 24.52 10.01
CA GLU A 330 -13.49 25.80 10.44
C GLU A 330 -12.18 25.61 11.22
N SER A 331 -12.14 24.64 12.14
CA SER A 331 -10.93 24.26 12.88
C SER A 331 -9.80 23.82 11.94
N LEU A 332 -10.10 22.94 10.98
CA LEU A 332 -9.13 22.45 9.99
C LEU A 332 -8.59 23.58 9.10
N ARG A 333 -9.46 24.51 8.67
CA ARG A 333 -9.06 25.68 7.86
C ARG A 333 -8.16 26.65 8.59
N ASN A 334 -8.23 26.69 9.92
CA ASN A 334 -7.41 27.56 10.76
C ASN A 334 -6.02 26.97 11.06
N SER A 335 -5.69 25.78 10.53
CA SER A 335 -4.36 25.20 10.67
C SER A 335 -3.29 26.07 10.00
N SER A 336 -2.10 26.18 10.59
CA SER A 336 -1.00 26.98 10.03
C SER A 336 -0.12 26.19 9.07
N TYR A 337 -0.10 24.85 9.21
CA TYR A 337 0.71 23.95 8.41
C TYR A 337 -0.06 22.70 7.96
N GLN A 338 0.32 22.12 6.82
CA GLN A 338 -0.28 20.87 6.31
C GLN A 338 -0.22 19.72 7.34
N ARG A 339 0.85 19.67 8.14
CA ARG A 339 1.01 18.67 9.22
C ARG A 339 -0.02 18.84 10.33
N GLU A 340 -0.40 20.08 10.66
CA GLU A 340 -1.45 20.36 11.66
C GLU A 340 -2.82 19.99 11.11
N TYR A 341 -3.09 20.32 9.84
CA TYR A 341 -4.31 19.90 9.15
C TYR A 341 -4.49 18.39 9.19
N TYR A 342 -3.47 17.60 8.79
CA TYR A 342 -3.56 16.13 8.82
C TYR A 342 -3.72 15.57 10.23
N ARG A 343 -3.00 16.11 11.23
CA ARG A 343 -3.16 15.69 12.63
C ARG A 343 -4.57 15.96 13.16
N GLY A 344 -5.15 17.11 12.81
CA GLY A 344 -6.52 17.45 13.14
C GLY A 344 -7.50 16.51 12.46
N LEU A 345 -7.33 16.28 11.16
CA LEU A 345 -8.20 15.41 10.38
C LEU A 345 -8.16 13.95 10.87
N ASP A 346 -6.97 13.42 11.18
CA ASP A 346 -6.79 12.10 11.76
C ASP A 346 -7.43 11.98 13.16
N PHE A 347 -7.35 13.05 13.96
CA PHE A 347 -8.01 13.09 15.26
C PHE A 347 -9.53 13.00 15.11
N GLU A 348 -10.12 13.83 14.25
CA GLU A 348 -11.56 13.82 14.00
C GLU A 348 -12.05 12.49 13.41
N ASN A 349 -11.24 11.86 12.55
CA ASN A 349 -11.57 10.54 12.01
C ASN A 349 -11.63 9.45 13.11
N ARG A 350 -10.69 9.47 14.07
CA ARG A 350 -10.67 8.54 15.20
C ARG A 350 -11.80 8.84 16.19
N ASP A 351 -12.02 10.10 16.53
CA ASP A 351 -13.11 10.51 17.43
C ASP A 351 -14.48 10.12 16.86
N LEU A 352 -14.69 10.31 15.55
CA LEU A 352 -15.90 9.88 14.87
C LEU A 352 -16.10 8.36 14.91
N LEU A 353 -15.03 7.58 14.77
CA LEU A 353 -15.09 6.12 14.88
C LEU A 353 -15.54 5.67 16.28
N ILE A 354 -15.06 6.33 17.33
CA ILE A 354 -15.51 6.07 18.70
C ILE A 354 -17.01 6.38 18.84
N ARG A 355 -17.47 7.53 18.32
CA ARG A 355 -18.89 7.92 18.38
C ARG A 355 -19.81 6.96 17.63
N GLU A 356 -19.39 6.47 16.47
CA GLU A 356 -20.12 5.45 15.71
C GLU A 356 -20.25 4.14 16.51
N ARG A 357 -19.17 3.73 17.18
CA ARG A 357 -19.20 2.52 18.02
C ARG A 357 -20.08 2.71 19.26
N LYS A 358 -20.04 3.88 19.90
CA LYS A 358 -20.97 4.22 20.99
C LYS A 358 -22.42 4.19 20.51
N HIS A 359 -22.70 4.78 19.35
CA HIS A 359 -24.04 4.78 18.76
C HIS A 359 -24.52 3.36 18.42
N SER A 360 -23.66 2.52 17.84
CA SER A 360 -23.96 1.12 17.56
C SER A 360 -24.30 0.33 18.84
N CYS A 361 -23.51 0.47 19.91
CA CYS A 361 -23.82 -0.13 21.21
C CYS A 361 -25.17 0.36 21.76
N TYR A 362 -25.45 1.66 21.65
CA TYR A 362 -26.68 2.28 22.11
C TYR A 362 -27.92 1.76 21.36
N GLU A 363 -27.85 1.60 20.03
CA GLU A 363 -28.97 1.05 19.25
C GLU A 363 -29.26 -0.41 19.61
N VAL A 364 -28.22 -1.24 19.80
CA VAL A 364 -28.40 -2.63 20.27
C VAL A 364 -29.05 -2.65 21.65
N PHE A 365 -28.59 -1.80 22.57
CA PHE A 365 -29.18 -1.67 23.91
C PHE A 365 -30.64 -1.21 23.86
N ARG A 366 -30.96 -0.21 23.04
CA ARG A 366 -32.31 0.32 22.85
C ARG A 366 -33.26 -0.74 22.29
N GLU A 367 -32.82 -1.54 21.33
CA GLU A 367 -33.57 -2.69 20.81
C GLU A 367 -33.87 -3.74 21.89
N ILE A 368 -32.91 -4.01 22.78
CA ILE A 368 -33.11 -4.97 23.89
C ILE A 368 -34.16 -4.44 24.88
N LEU A 369 -34.13 -3.15 25.20
CA LEU A 369 -35.14 -2.52 26.07
C LEU A 369 -36.54 -2.57 25.46
N LEU A 370 -36.68 -2.22 24.17
CA LEU A 370 -37.97 -2.27 23.46
C LEU A 370 -38.58 -3.68 23.46
N ARG A 371 -37.75 -4.72 23.45
CA ARG A 371 -38.19 -6.12 23.50
C ARG A 371 -38.52 -6.61 24.91
N ASN A 372 -38.04 -5.92 25.95
CA ASN A 372 -38.19 -6.33 27.35
C ASN A 372 -38.62 -5.14 28.25
N PRO A 373 -39.90 -4.71 28.18
CA PRO A 373 -40.39 -3.54 28.92
C PRO A 373 -40.22 -3.65 30.44
N SER A 374 -40.18 -4.88 30.97
CA SER A 374 -39.97 -5.13 32.40
C SER A 374 -38.59 -4.68 32.92
N LEU A 375 -37.59 -4.55 32.04
CA LEU A 375 -36.27 -4.02 32.41
C LEU A 375 -36.33 -2.51 32.63
N GLU A 376 -37.16 -1.81 31.87
CA GLU A 376 -37.34 -0.37 31.99
C GLU A 376 -38.11 -0.01 33.27
N GLU A 377 -39.10 -0.82 33.66
CA GLU A 377 -39.84 -0.68 34.92
C GLU A 377 -39.01 -1.03 36.17
N ALA A 378 -38.00 -1.89 36.02
CA ALA A 378 -37.14 -2.33 37.13
C ALA A 378 -35.96 -1.38 37.41
N ALA A 379 -35.65 -0.45 36.50
CA ALA A 379 -34.51 0.45 36.60
C ALA A 379 -34.77 1.59 37.61
N ALA A 380 -33.78 1.91 38.45
CA ALA A 380 -33.87 3.03 39.39
C ALA A 380 -33.80 4.42 38.71
N TYR A 381 -33.21 4.48 37.52
CA TYR A 381 -33.00 5.68 36.70
C TYR A 381 -33.34 5.38 35.23
N PRO A 382 -33.56 6.40 34.37
CA PRO A 382 -33.78 6.19 32.94
C PRO A 382 -32.64 5.35 32.33
N PRO A 383 -32.90 4.10 31.90
CA PRO A 383 -31.84 3.15 31.57
C PRO A 383 -31.04 3.59 30.33
N GLN A 384 -31.67 4.35 29.44
CA GLN A 384 -31.04 4.93 28.24
C GLN A 384 -30.02 6.02 28.61
N GLU A 385 -30.36 6.92 29.53
CA GLU A 385 -29.45 7.98 30.00
C GLU A 385 -28.28 7.38 30.79
N ASN A 386 -28.56 6.39 31.63
CA ASN A 386 -27.51 5.71 32.39
C ASN A 386 -26.52 4.98 31.47
N PHE A 387 -27.02 4.32 30.42
CA PHE A 387 -26.16 3.64 29.45
C PHE A 387 -25.30 4.63 28.65
N ILE A 388 -25.85 5.80 28.29
CA ILE A 388 -25.06 6.88 27.66
C ILE A 388 -23.97 7.37 28.62
N SER A 389 -24.29 7.57 29.91
CA SER A 389 -23.32 7.97 30.93
C SER A 389 -22.21 6.93 31.06
N PHE A 390 -22.55 5.65 31.15
CA PHE A 390 -21.59 4.54 31.21
C PHE A 390 -20.59 4.55 30.05
N LEU A 391 -21.06 4.77 28.81
CA LEU A 391 -20.19 4.82 27.63
C LEU A 391 -19.30 6.08 27.60
N ASN A 392 -19.73 7.18 28.18
CA ASN A 392 -18.92 8.41 28.31
C ASN A 392 -17.91 8.30 29.47
N GLU A 393 -18.37 7.76 30.60
CA GLU A 393 -17.66 7.26 31.80
C GLU A 393 -16.32 6.58 31.47
N LYS A 394 -16.37 5.73 30.45
CA LYS A 394 -15.27 4.83 30.12
C LYS A 394 -14.00 5.55 29.70
N ARG A 395 -14.11 6.70 29.02
CA ARG A 395 -12.92 7.43 28.56
C ARG A 395 -12.11 7.92 29.75
N ASP A 396 -12.77 8.57 30.70
CA ASP A 396 -12.14 9.07 31.92
C ASP A 396 -11.47 7.93 32.72
N ALA A 397 -12.10 6.76 32.78
CA ALA A 397 -11.51 5.58 33.42
C ALA A 397 -10.26 5.04 32.69
N LEU A 398 -10.23 5.09 31.35
CA LEU A 398 -9.07 4.67 30.57
C LEU A 398 -7.90 5.65 30.72
N ASP A 399 -8.18 6.96 30.73
CA ASP A 399 -7.18 8.00 30.95
C ASP A 399 -6.53 7.90 32.34
N VAL A 400 -7.31 7.57 33.38
CA VAL A 400 -6.78 7.36 34.75
C VAL A 400 -5.97 6.06 34.87
N SER A 401 -6.37 4.99 34.18
CA SER A 401 -5.72 3.67 34.29
C SER A 401 -4.43 3.53 33.49
N HIS A 402 -4.20 4.39 32.49
CA HIS A 402 -3.03 4.33 31.61
C HIS A 402 -2.25 5.66 31.58
N PRO A 403 -1.70 6.11 32.73
CA PRO A 403 -0.95 7.37 32.80
C PRO A 403 0.32 7.27 31.94
N GLY A 404 0.38 8.08 30.87
CA GLY A 404 1.52 8.15 29.96
C GLY A 404 1.33 7.49 28.59
N HIS A 405 0.14 6.96 28.29
CA HIS A 405 -0.27 6.63 26.94
C HIS A 405 -0.59 7.91 26.15
N SER A 406 -0.34 7.90 24.84
CA SER A 406 -0.78 8.95 23.93
C SER A 406 -2.31 8.88 23.73
N PRO A 407 -2.97 10.01 23.39
CA PRO A 407 -4.42 10.01 23.14
C PRO A 407 -4.86 8.94 22.13
N ALA A 408 -4.06 8.72 21.08
CA ALA A 408 -4.36 7.71 20.06
C ALA A 408 -4.29 6.26 20.59
N GLU A 409 -3.43 5.97 21.56
CA GLU A 409 -3.38 4.65 22.21
C GLU A 409 -4.61 4.45 23.11
N VAL A 410 -5.07 5.49 23.80
CA VAL A 410 -6.29 5.44 24.61
C VAL A 410 -7.53 5.28 23.71
N ASP A 411 -7.59 5.98 22.58
CA ASP A 411 -8.65 5.84 21.57
C ASP A 411 -8.79 4.38 21.10
N ARG A 412 -7.66 3.69 20.87
CA ARG A 412 -7.64 2.27 20.47
C ARG A 412 -8.20 1.36 21.56
N LEU A 413 -7.82 1.59 22.82
CA LEU A 413 -8.35 0.82 23.96
C LEU A 413 -9.86 1.03 24.13
N GLU A 414 -10.34 2.26 23.92
CA GLU A 414 -11.77 2.57 23.95
C GLU A 414 -12.54 1.84 22.84
N ILE A 415 -12.01 1.82 21.61
CA ILE A 415 -12.62 1.09 20.49
C ILE A 415 -12.69 -0.42 20.78
N LEU A 416 -11.63 -1.01 21.32
CA LEU A 416 -11.60 -2.44 21.68
C LEU A 416 -12.66 -2.75 22.74
N PHE A 417 -12.76 -1.91 23.78
CA PHE A 417 -13.79 -2.05 24.80
C PHE A 417 -15.20 -1.95 24.22
N LEU A 418 -15.47 -0.96 23.35
CA LEU A 418 -16.79 -0.81 22.73
C LEU A 418 -17.16 -2.04 21.88
N LYS A 419 -16.20 -2.64 21.17
CA LYS A 419 -16.42 -3.91 20.44
C LYS A 419 -16.78 -5.06 21.38
N GLU A 420 -16.14 -5.14 22.54
CA GLU A 420 -16.45 -6.16 23.55
C GLU A 420 -17.87 -5.98 24.12
N VAL A 421 -18.26 -4.73 24.42
CA VAL A 421 -19.60 -4.40 24.90
C VAL A 421 -20.66 -4.75 23.85
N GLU A 422 -20.45 -4.33 22.59
CA GLU A 422 -21.36 -4.65 21.48
C GLU A 422 -21.55 -6.17 21.34
N LYS A 423 -20.44 -6.93 21.38
CA LYS A 423 -20.44 -8.38 21.28
C LYS A 423 -21.18 -9.04 22.45
N ASP A 424 -21.01 -8.54 23.67
CA ASP A 424 -21.72 -9.03 24.86
C ASP A 424 -23.23 -8.76 24.78
N LEU A 425 -23.62 -7.54 24.38
CA LEU A 425 -25.02 -7.16 24.19
C LEU A 425 -25.72 -8.05 23.16
N VAL A 426 -25.10 -8.26 22.00
CA VAL A 426 -25.65 -9.11 20.93
C VAL A 426 -25.76 -10.56 21.37
N LYS A 427 -24.76 -11.07 22.11
CA LYS A 427 -24.72 -12.49 22.52
C LYS A 427 -25.68 -12.80 23.67
N ASN A 428 -25.72 -11.94 24.68
CA ASN A 428 -26.38 -12.23 25.95
C ASN A 428 -27.72 -11.50 26.12
N GLY A 429 -28.05 -10.53 25.25
CA GLY A 429 -29.33 -9.82 25.26
C GLY A 429 -29.62 -9.20 26.63
N SER A 430 -30.82 -9.46 27.17
CA SER A 430 -31.24 -9.00 28.51
C SER A 430 -30.39 -9.54 29.67
N GLY A 431 -29.60 -10.60 29.43
CA GLY A 431 -28.66 -11.18 30.41
C GLY A 431 -27.24 -10.59 30.33
N SER A 432 -27.01 -9.56 29.50
CA SER A 432 -25.71 -8.90 29.39
C SER A 432 -25.28 -8.30 30.73
N ILE A 433 -24.00 -8.46 31.06
CA ILE A 433 -23.40 -7.88 32.27
C ILE A 433 -23.48 -6.35 32.27
N HIS A 434 -23.50 -5.73 31.08
CA HIS A 434 -23.57 -4.30 30.88
C HIS A 434 -25.00 -3.75 30.97
N ILE A 435 -26.01 -4.63 30.95
CA ILE A 435 -27.41 -4.27 31.23
C ILE A 435 -27.68 -4.45 32.71
N ILE A 436 -27.35 -5.62 33.28
CA ILE A 436 -27.58 -5.92 34.70
C ILE A 436 -26.79 -4.97 35.62
N GLY A 437 -25.57 -4.60 35.21
CA GLY A 437 -24.73 -3.66 35.96
C GLY A 437 -25.17 -2.19 35.86
N ASN A 438 -25.96 -1.82 34.84
CA ASN A 438 -26.47 -0.45 34.65
C ASN A 438 -27.95 -0.28 35.07
N LEU A 439 -28.63 -1.36 35.46
CA LEU A 439 -30.01 -1.34 35.97
C LEU A 439 -30.06 -1.24 37.51
N ASN A 440 -28.99 -1.66 38.20
CA ASN A 440 -28.78 -1.45 39.64
C ASN A 440 -28.01 -0.16 39.87
#